data_AF-A0A1H8J292-F1
#
_entry.id   AF-A0A1H8J292-F1
#
_cell.length_a   1.000
_cell.length_b   1.000
_cell.length_c   1.000
_cell.angle_alpha   90.00
_cell.angle_beta   90.00
_cell.angle_gamma   90.00
#
_symmetry.space_group_name_H-M   'P 1'
#
loop_
_entity.id
_entity.type
_entity.pdbx_description
1 polymer ?
#
loop_
_entity_poly.entity_id
_entity_poly.type
_entity_poly.pdbx_seq_one_letter_code
_entity_poly.pdbx_strand_id
1 'polypeptide(L)'
;MCNACLSRRSFLSLAAAGTVSACDGPPDLVPDAQVEAMGLQAWEQMRAETPASRNAEYQGALDAVSRRLLEEQNQRPQDWEVVVFASPQINAFALPGRKIGIYEGMFGVVQNTDQLAAIVGHEIGHLAAEHAQKRMSAQVAKSLGVRFLAWVLNVGGVEYGNEIAAALGLGVEVGLLLPYSRDHELEADRFGLQAMAGAGFRPEEAVTLWQRMQAAQGNRGPEFLATHPTPDSRIEQIEEILQTI
;
A
#
# COMPACT_ATOMS: atom_id res chain seq x y z
N MET A 1 -14.14 -59.06 1.18
CA MET A 1 -15.05 -59.56 2.24
C MET A 1 -15.50 -58.35 3.03
N CYS A 2 -16.83 -58.14 3.13
CA CYS A 2 -17.61 -57.36 4.12
C CYS A 2 -17.08 -56.00 4.63
N ASN A 3 -17.87 -54.97 4.91
CA ASN A 3 -19.28 -54.60 4.76
C ASN A 3 -19.37 -53.27 5.51
N ALA A 4 -20.13 -52.26 5.04
CA ALA A 4 -20.98 -51.40 5.87
C ALA A 4 -21.62 -50.29 5.02
N CYS A 5 -22.90 -50.48 4.71
CA CYS A 5 -23.84 -49.38 4.47
C CYS A 5 -24.05 -48.60 5.77
N LEU A 6 -23.94 -47.27 5.73
CA LEU A 6 -24.53 -46.38 6.72
C LEU A 6 -25.07 -45.11 6.04
N SER A 7 -26.40 -45.08 5.94
CA SER A 7 -27.35 -43.97 6.12
C SER A 7 -27.12 -42.58 5.48
N ARG A 8 -28.18 -42.10 4.84
CA ARG A 8 -28.45 -40.88 4.06
C ARG A 8 -28.30 -39.54 4.82
N ARG A 9 -27.21 -39.35 5.57
CA ARG A 9 -26.77 -38.04 6.10
C ARG A 9 -25.30 -37.82 5.74
N SER A 10 -25.04 -37.80 4.44
CA SER A 10 -23.78 -37.38 3.85
C SER A 10 -23.92 -35.92 3.42
N PHE A 11 -23.57 -35.01 4.33
CA PHE A 11 -22.87 -33.81 3.90
C PHE A 11 -21.53 -34.27 3.30
N LEU A 12 -21.10 -33.63 2.21
CA LEU A 12 -19.93 -33.95 1.39
C LEU A 12 -20.10 -35.16 0.45
N SER A 13 -20.20 -34.88 -0.85
CA SER A 13 -19.17 -35.21 -1.84
C SER A 13 -19.80 -35.29 -3.23
N LEU A 14 -19.66 -34.21 -4.01
CA LEU A 14 -19.41 -34.34 -5.44
C LEU A 14 -18.49 -33.19 -5.83
N ALA A 15 -17.20 -33.45 -5.72
CA ALA A 15 -16.14 -32.68 -6.34
C ALA A 15 -16.26 -32.88 -7.86
N ALA A 16 -16.66 -31.82 -8.57
CA ALA A 16 -16.30 -31.64 -9.97
C ALA A 16 -15.05 -30.76 -9.99
N ALA A 17 -14.01 -31.26 -10.65
CA ALA A 17 -12.67 -30.72 -10.69
C ALA A 17 -12.66 -29.27 -11.22
N GLY A 18 -12.32 -28.36 -10.32
CA GLY A 18 -11.74 -27.06 -10.60
C GLY A 18 -10.86 -26.77 -9.40
N THR A 19 -9.58 -27.07 -9.49
CA THR A 19 -8.60 -26.65 -8.48
C THR A 19 -8.50 -25.13 -8.54
N VAL A 20 -9.40 -24.43 -7.85
CA VAL A 20 -9.10 -23.10 -7.35
C VAL A 20 -7.95 -23.32 -6.39
N SER A 21 -6.74 -22.99 -6.86
CA SER A 21 -5.58 -22.92 -6.00
C SER A 21 -5.94 -21.95 -4.88
N ALA A 22 -6.00 -22.42 -3.63
CA ALA A 22 -6.22 -21.59 -2.45
C ALA A 22 -5.01 -20.66 -2.15
N CYS A 23 -4.16 -20.43 -3.16
CA CYS A 23 -3.00 -19.55 -3.12
C CYS A 23 -3.25 -18.18 -3.75
N ASP A 24 -4.36 -18.03 -4.50
CA ASP A 24 -4.75 -16.72 -5.02
C ASP A 24 -5.68 -16.08 -3.98
N GLY A 25 -5.33 -14.86 -3.55
CA GLY A 25 -6.15 -14.06 -2.64
C GLY A 25 -7.56 -13.80 -3.20
N PRO A 26 -8.40 -13.03 -2.48
CA PRO A 26 -9.68 -12.62 -3.03
C PRO A 26 -9.48 -11.95 -4.41
N PRO A 27 -10.34 -12.22 -5.40
CA PRO A 27 -10.18 -11.66 -6.74
C PRO A 27 -10.22 -10.13 -6.72
N ASP A 28 -9.41 -9.50 -7.56
CA ASP A 28 -9.41 -8.05 -7.71
C ASP A 28 -10.74 -7.59 -8.32
N LEU A 29 -11.47 -6.79 -7.54
CA LEU A 29 -12.82 -6.34 -7.88
C LEU A 29 -12.84 -4.99 -8.57
N VAL A 30 -11.76 -4.21 -8.40
CA VAL A 30 -11.60 -2.90 -9.01
C VAL A 30 -10.47 -2.98 -10.04
N PRO A 31 -10.74 -2.73 -11.33
CA PRO A 31 -9.73 -2.77 -12.37
C PRO A 31 -8.60 -1.75 -12.15
N ASP A 32 -7.36 -2.12 -12.50
CA ASP A 32 -6.18 -1.26 -12.31
C ASP A 32 -6.31 0.09 -12.99
N ALA A 33 -6.83 0.12 -14.22
CA ALA A 33 -7.04 1.35 -14.97
C ALA A 33 -8.00 2.33 -14.24
N GLN A 34 -8.99 1.79 -13.51
CA GLN A 34 -9.89 2.62 -12.72
C GLN A 34 -9.18 3.14 -11.46
N VAL A 35 -8.41 2.30 -10.78
CA VAL A 35 -7.62 2.68 -9.60
C VAL A 35 -6.56 3.73 -9.96
N GLU A 36 -5.90 3.59 -11.11
CA GLU A 36 -4.96 4.57 -11.67
C GLU A 36 -5.66 5.91 -11.97
N ALA A 37 -6.79 5.90 -12.67
CA ALA A 37 -7.54 7.13 -12.95
C ALA A 37 -7.95 7.87 -11.67
N MET A 38 -8.37 7.11 -10.65
CA MET A 38 -8.68 7.66 -9.32
C MET A 38 -7.44 8.24 -8.63
N GLY A 39 -6.29 7.57 -8.71
CA GLY A 39 -5.02 8.07 -8.19
C GLY A 39 -4.58 9.38 -8.84
N LEU A 40 -4.70 9.49 -10.16
CA LEU A 40 -4.39 10.72 -10.91
C LEU A 40 -5.34 11.87 -10.53
N GLN A 41 -6.64 11.59 -10.35
CA GLN A 41 -7.59 12.61 -9.91
C GLN A 41 -7.29 13.08 -8.48
N ALA A 42 -7.00 12.16 -7.55
CA ALA A 42 -6.63 12.48 -6.19
C ALA A 42 -5.34 13.33 -6.15
N TRP A 43 -4.35 12.99 -6.99
CA TRP A 43 -3.12 13.78 -7.10
C TRP A 43 -3.38 15.24 -7.50
N GLU A 44 -4.22 15.47 -8.51
CA GLU A 44 -4.57 16.83 -8.94
C GLU A 44 -5.29 17.62 -7.84
N GLN A 45 -6.21 16.97 -7.11
CA GLN A 45 -6.89 17.59 -5.97
C GLN A 45 -5.90 17.94 -4.85
N MET A 46 -5.04 17.01 -4.46
CA MET A 46 -4.05 17.23 -3.40
C MET A 46 -3.09 18.36 -3.73
N ARG A 47 -2.62 18.48 -4.99
CA ARG A 47 -1.79 19.61 -5.43
C ARG A 47 -2.52 20.96 -5.42
N ALA A 48 -3.84 20.94 -5.64
CA ALA A 48 -4.66 22.15 -5.58
C ALA A 48 -4.87 22.62 -4.13
N GLU A 49 -5.03 21.68 -3.19
CA GLU A 49 -5.23 21.97 -1.77
C GLU A 49 -3.92 22.30 -1.04
N THR A 50 -2.87 21.51 -1.30
CA THR A 50 -1.54 21.68 -0.74
C THR A 50 -0.53 21.79 -1.89
N PRO A 51 -0.01 22.99 -2.19
CA PRO A 51 0.93 23.16 -3.29
C PRO A 51 2.29 22.52 -2.98
N ALA A 52 3.09 22.33 -4.02
CA ALA A 52 4.48 21.89 -3.88
C ALA A 52 5.28 22.86 -3.00
N SER A 53 6.17 22.30 -2.19
CA SER A 53 7.14 23.02 -1.37
C SER A 53 8.05 23.89 -2.23
N ARG A 54 8.44 25.04 -1.68
CA ARG A 54 9.47 25.91 -2.27
C ARG A 54 10.88 25.56 -1.80
N ASN A 55 11.02 24.56 -0.93
CA ASN A 55 12.29 24.14 -0.39
C ASN A 55 13.03 23.25 -1.40
N ALA A 56 13.94 23.87 -2.16
CA ALA A 56 14.74 23.18 -3.17
C ALA A 56 15.71 22.12 -2.59
N GLU A 57 16.10 22.26 -1.32
CA GLU A 57 16.94 21.26 -0.64
C GLU A 57 16.15 19.98 -0.38
N TYR A 58 14.92 20.10 0.13
CA TYR A 58 14.03 18.96 0.38
C TYR A 58 13.67 18.23 -0.91
N GLN A 59 13.28 18.98 -1.94
CA GLN A 59 12.98 18.38 -3.24
C GLN A 59 14.23 17.75 -3.86
N GLY A 60 15.39 18.40 -3.80
CA GLY A 60 16.63 17.85 -4.35
C GLY A 60 17.08 16.56 -3.65
N ALA A 61 16.93 16.47 -2.33
CA ALA A 61 17.19 15.24 -1.58
C ALA A 61 16.22 14.12 -1.97
N LEU A 62 14.92 14.45 -2.08
CA LEU A 62 13.89 13.51 -2.50
C LEU A 62 14.12 12.99 -3.93
N ASP A 63 14.46 13.86 -4.87
CA ASP A 63 14.75 13.50 -6.25
C ASP A 63 15.96 12.56 -6.34
N ALA A 64 17.03 12.85 -5.57
CA ALA A 64 18.25 12.04 -5.57
C ALA A 64 18.00 10.63 -5.01
N VAL A 65 17.25 10.54 -3.91
CA VAL A 65 16.88 9.27 -3.28
C VAL A 65 15.95 8.46 -4.19
N SER A 66 14.88 9.09 -4.68
CA SER A 66 13.87 8.42 -5.51
C SER A 66 14.47 7.91 -6.81
N ARG A 67 15.35 8.69 -7.47
CA ARG A 67 16.03 8.25 -8.69
C ARG A 67 16.80 6.95 -8.46
N ARG A 68 17.63 6.89 -7.41
CA ARG A 68 18.45 5.70 -7.10
C ARG A 68 17.60 4.46 -6.83
N LEU A 69 16.54 4.61 -6.02
CA LEU A 69 15.63 3.50 -5.72
C LEU A 69 14.87 3.01 -6.95
N LEU A 70 14.37 3.94 -7.78
CA LEU A 70 13.63 3.60 -9.00
C LEU A 70 14.53 2.91 -10.03
N GLU A 71 15.74 3.41 -10.24
CA GLU A 71 16.71 2.80 -11.16
C GLU A 71 17.11 1.39 -10.71
N GLU A 72 17.32 1.18 -9.41
CA GLU A 72 17.57 -0.15 -8.84
C GLU A 72 16.42 -1.13 -9.12
N GLN A 73 15.18 -0.64 -9.07
CA GLN A 73 13.99 -1.43 -9.38
C GLN A 73 13.69 -1.53 -10.89
N ASN A 74 14.66 -1.20 -11.75
CA ASN A 74 14.53 -1.15 -13.21
C ASN A 74 13.35 -0.28 -13.70
N GLN A 75 12.96 0.70 -12.90
CA GLN A 75 11.96 1.70 -13.26
C GLN A 75 12.64 2.91 -13.91
N ARG A 76 11.89 3.63 -14.75
CA ARG A 76 12.35 4.87 -15.36
C ARG A 76 11.93 6.05 -14.47
N PRO A 77 12.84 6.78 -13.83
CA PRO A 77 12.48 7.87 -12.92
C PRO A 77 11.59 8.95 -13.54
N GLN A 78 11.71 9.20 -14.85
CA GLN A 78 10.89 10.17 -15.57
C GLN A 78 9.40 9.79 -15.71
N ASP A 79 9.04 8.53 -15.48
CA ASP A 79 7.65 8.07 -15.49
C ASP A 79 6.96 8.31 -14.13
N TRP A 80 7.72 8.73 -13.12
CA TRP A 80 7.26 8.96 -11.76
C TRP A 80 7.19 10.45 -11.47
N GLU A 81 6.19 10.85 -10.70
CA GLU A 81 6.09 12.21 -10.16
C GLU A 81 6.23 12.13 -8.65
N VAL A 82 7.34 12.69 -8.15
CA VAL A 82 7.68 12.68 -6.73
C VAL A 82 7.78 14.12 -6.26
N VAL A 83 6.97 14.50 -5.27
CA VAL A 83 6.81 15.91 -4.87
C VAL A 83 6.88 16.07 -3.35
N VAL A 84 7.60 17.08 -2.90
CA VAL A 84 7.48 17.58 -1.53
C VAL A 84 6.30 18.55 -1.45
N PHE A 85 5.34 18.29 -0.56
CA PHE A 85 4.16 19.12 -0.32
C PHE A 85 4.42 20.13 0.81
N ALA A 86 4.01 21.40 0.59
CA ALA A 86 4.27 22.52 1.50
C ALA A 86 3.33 22.51 2.72
N SER A 87 3.44 21.50 3.56
CA SER A 87 2.65 21.35 4.79
C SER A 87 3.49 20.77 5.92
N PRO A 88 3.29 21.24 7.16
CA PRO A 88 4.04 20.79 8.33
C PRO A 88 3.64 19.40 8.83
N GLN A 89 2.70 18.73 8.17
CA GLN A 89 2.29 17.36 8.51
C GLN A 89 3.49 16.40 8.40
N ILE A 90 3.55 15.44 9.34
CA ILE A 90 4.55 14.37 9.28
C ILE A 90 3.86 13.20 8.57
N ASN A 91 3.94 13.19 7.24
CA ASN A 91 3.33 12.16 6.43
C ASN A 91 4.04 11.96 5.07
N ALA A 92 3.81 10.82 4.46
CA ALA A 92 4.17 10.47 3.09
C ALA A 92 3.07 9.56 2.52
N PHE A 93 2.97 9.46 1.20
CA PHE A 93 1.97 8.61 0.56
C PHE A 93 2.36 8.29 -0.87
N ALA A 94 1.85 7.15 -1.34
CA ALA A 94 1.88 6.74 -2.73
C ALA A 94 0.47 6.61 -3.32
N LEU A 95 0.25 7.17 -4.51
CA LEU A 95 -0.98 6.99 -5.27
C LEU A 95 -0.73 6.21 -6.56
N PRO A 96 -1.71 5.38 -6.98
CA PRO A 96 -1.73 4.77 -8.31
C PRO A 96 -1.44 5.80 -9.41
N GLY A 97 -0.73 5.38 -10.45
CA GLY A 97 -0.22 6.30 -11.48
C GLY A 97 1.16 6.88 -11.17
N ARG A 98 1.96 6.18 -10.35
CA ARG A 98 3.37 6.49 -10.04
C ARG A 98 3.56 7.87 -9.39
N LYS A 99 2.69 8.19 -8.43
CA LYS A 99 2.74 9.45 -7.68
C LYS A 99 3.20 9.18 -6.27
N ILE A 100 4.23 9.89 -5.81
CA ILE A 100 4.69 9.84 -4.42
C ILE A 100 4.72 11.26 -3.87
N GLY A 101 4.06 11.47 -2.74
CA GLY A 101 4.07 12.73 -2.00
C GLY A 101 4.73 12.58 -0.64
N ILE A 102 5.57 13.55 -0.27
CA ILE A 102 6.13 13.66 1.08
C ILE A 102 5.85 15.07 1.61
N TYR A 103 5.42 15.21 2.85
CA TYR A 103 5.19 16.54 3.43
C TYR A 103 6.45 17.11 4.09
N GLU A 104 6.60 18.44 4.10
CA GLU A 104 7.75 19.12 4.72
C GLU A 104 8.00 18.70 6.17
N GLY A 105 6.93 18.42 6.94
CA GLY A 105 7.07 17.97 8.33
C GLY A 105 7.89 16.69 8.48
N MET A 106 7.91 15.83 7.46
CA MET A 106 8.71 14.59 7.47
C MET A 106 10.23 14.88 7.53
N PHE A 107 10.68 15.99 6.96
CA PHE A 107 12.08 16.43 7.01
C PHE A 107 12.50 16.96 8.40
N GLY A 108 11.53 17.18 9.31
CA GLY A 108 11.82 17.39 10.73
C GLY A 108 12.11 16.10 11.50
N VAL A 109 11.74 14.94 10.94
CA VAL A 109 11.97 13.62 11.53
C VAL A 109 13.20 12.96 10.93
N VAL A 110 13.32 12.95 9.60
CA VAL A 110 14.42 12.36 8.84
C VAL A 110 15.74 13.11 9.11
N GLN A 111 16.83 12.39 9.40
CA GLN A 111 18.15 12.99 9.67
C GLN A 111 19.18 12.79 8.57
N ASN A 112 18.97 11.84 7.67
CA ASN A 112 19.89 11.53 6.59
C ASN A 112 19.15 10.94 5.38
N THR A 113 19.87 10.78 4.27
CA THR A 113 19.29 10.27 3.02
C THR A 113 18.90 8.79 3.10
N ASP A 114 19.53 7.99 3.96
CA ASP A 114 19.16 6.59 4.16
C ASP A 114 17.77 6.48 4.82
N GLN A 115 17.49 7.32 5.82
CA GLN A 115 16.17 7.41 6.44
C GLN A 115 15.11 7.92 5.45
N LEU A 116 15.45 8.88 4.58
CA LEU A 116 14.54 9.29 3.50
C LEU A 116 14.30 8.13 2.52
N ALA A 117 15.33 7.33 2.21
CA ALA A 117 15.23 6.16 1.35
C ALA A 117 14.34 5.06 1.95
N ALA A 118 14.29 4.92 3.27
CA ALA A 118 13.34 4.01 3.93
C ALA A 118 11.88 4.41 3.66
N ILE A 119 11.56 5.71 3.75
CA ILE A 119 10.21 6.22 3.44
C ILE A 119 9.89 5.98 1.96
N VAL A 120 10.77 6.45 1.06
CA VAL A 120 10.51 6.35 -0.39
C VAL A 120 10.47 4.90 -0.85
N GLY A 121 11.35 4.04 -0.33
CA GLY A 121 11.37 2.61 -0.64
C GLY A 121 10.08 1.92 -0.18
N HIS A 122 9.57 2.28 1.00
CA HIS A 122 8.29 1.80 1.51
C HIS A 122 7.11 2.24 0.60
N GLU A 123 7.06 3.51 0.19
CA GLU A 123 6.03 4.02 -0.73
C GLU A 123 6.09 3.36 -2.13
N ILE A 124 7.29 3.12 -2.65
CA ILE A 124 7.46 2.35 -3.89
C ILE A 124 6.95 0.92 -3.70
N GLY A 125 7.20 0.31 -2.54
CA GLY A 125 6.70 -1.01 -2.18
C GLY A 125 5.17 -1.10 -2.22
N HIS A 126 4.46 -0.09 -1.72
CA HIS A 126 3.00 -0.04 -1.83
C HIS A 126 2.50 -0.04 -3.27
N LEU A 127 3.18 0.65 -4.17
CA LEU A 127 2.82 0.70 -5.59
C LEU A 127 3.21 -0.58 -6.32
N ALA A 128 4.39 -1.13 -6.03
CA ALA A 128 4.87 -2.38 -6.62
C ALA A 128 3.98 -3.58 -6.26
N ALA A 129 3.42 -3.59 -5.04
CA ALA A 129 2.51 -4.62 -4.56
C ALA A 129 1.02 -4.28 -4.77
N GLU A 130 0.71 -3.19 -5.48
CA GLU A 130 -0.66 -2.77 -5.82
C GLU A 130 -1.60 -2.65 -4.60
N HIS A 131 -1.06 -2.25 -3.44
CA HIS A 131 -1.79 -2.26 -2.18
C HIS A 131 -3.04 -1.38 -2.18
N ALA A 132 -3.06 -0.29 -2.96
CA ALA A 132 -4.23 0.56 -3.12
C ALA A 132 -5.40 -0.19 -3.80
N GLN A 133 -5.11 -0.94 -4.86
CA GLN A 133 -6.10 -1.73 -5.61
C GLN A 133 -6.62 -2.89 -4.75
N LYS A 134 -5.74 -3.64 -4.09
CA LYS A 134 -6.10 -4.67 -3.10
C LYS A 134 -7.00 -4.12 -1.98
N ARG A 135 -6.65 -2.95 -1.42
CA ARG A 135 -7.44 -2.29 -0.35
C ARG A 135 -8.82 -1.87 -0.85
N MET A 136 -8.91 -1.29 -2.04
CA MET A 136 -10.18 -0.90 -2.64
C MET A 136 -11.05 -2.11 -2.94
N SER A 137 -10.49 -3.17 -3.52
CA SER A 137 -11.16 -4.44 -3.77
C SER A 137 -11.70 -5.06 -2.48
N ALA A 138 -10.91 -5.05 -1.41
CA ALA A 138 -11.36 -5.53 -0.09
C ALA A 138 -12.51 -4.70 0.48
N GLN A 139 -12.48 -3.37 0.31
CA GLN A 139 -13.56 -2.49 0.75
C GLN A 139 -14.85 -2.73 -0.04
N VAL A 140 -14.75 -2.90 -1.36
CA VAL A 140 -15.88 -3.27 -2.22
C VAL A 140 -16.46 -4.61 -1.79
N ALA A 141 -15.61 -5.64 -1.61
CA ALA A 141 -16.05 -6.96 -1.15
C ALA A 141 -16.81 -6.88 0.18
N LYS A 142 -16.26 -6.11 1.14
CA LYS A 142 -16.87 -5.88 2.45
C LYS A 142 -18.23 -5.18 2.34
N SER A 143 -18.35 -4.18 1.47
CA SER A 143 -19.59 -3.43 1.28
C SER A 143 -20.70 -4.28 0.62
N LEU A 144 -20.33 -5.19 -0.29
CA LEU A 144 -21.23 -6.12 -0.95
C LEU A 144 -21.64 -7.28 -0.03
N GLY A 145 -20.83 -7.62 0.98
CA GLY A 145 -21.15 -8.59 2.02
C GLY A 145 -21.53 -9.97 1.46
N VAL A 146 -22.67 -10.53 1.89
CA VAL A 146 -23.14 -11.85 1.41
C VAL A 146 -23.41 -11.87 -0.11
N ARG A 147 -23.67 -10.71 -0.74
CA ARG A 147 -23.85 -10.62 -2.19
C ARG A 147 -22.55 -10.89 -2.95
N PHE A 148 -21.40 -10.57 -2.33
CA PHE A 148 -20.09 -10.93 -2.88
C PHE A 148 -19.89 -12.45 -2.92
N LEU A 149 -20.27 -13.17 -1.86
CA LEU A 149 -20.21 -14.64 -1.86
C LEU A 149 -21.13 -15.24 -2.93
N ALA A 150 -22.32 -14.68 -3.13
CA ALA A 150 -23.21 -15.10 -4.21
C ALA A 150 -22.62 -14.81 -5.60
N TRP A 151 -21.84 -13.73 -5.77
CA TRP A 151 -21.12 -13.44 -7.01
C TRP A 151 -19.99 -14.45 -7.28
N VAL A 152 -19.11 -14.72 -6.30
CA VAL A 152 -18.04 -15.71 -6.43
C VAL A 152 -18.60 -17.11 -6.76
N LEU A 153 -19.73 -17.47 -6.15
CA LEU A 153 -20.38 -18.78 -6.35
C LEU A 153 -21.21 -18.86 -7.63
N ASN A 154 -21.51 -17.74 -8.30
CA ASN A 154 -22.37 -17.68 -9.47
C ASN A 154 -21.60 -17.12 -10.66
N VAL A 155 -20.69 -17.95 -11.21
CA VAL A 155 -19.98 -17.71 -12.48
C VAL A 155 -21.00 -17.68 -13.62
N GLY A 156 -21.66 -16.55 -13.79
CA GLY A 156 -22.82 -16.43 -14.67
C GLY A 156 -23.32 -15.00 -14.83
N GLY A 157 -22.42 -14.10 -15.24
CA GLY A 157 -22.75 -12.84 -15.92
C GLY A 157 -23.65 -11.87 -15.15
N VAL A 158 -23.04 -11.01 -14.33
CA VAL A 158 -23.65 -9.73 -13.96
C VAL A 158 -22.52 -8.69 -13.91
N GLU A 159 -22.69 -7.61 -14.65
CA GLU A 159 -21.77 -6.47 -14.73
C GLU A 159 -22.08 -5.53 -13.56
N TYR A 160 -21.39 -5.70 -12.43
CA TYR A 160 -21.62 -4.95 -11.18
C TYR A 160 -20.99 -3.55 -11.15
N GLY A 161 -20.78 -2.93 -12.31
CA GLY A 161 -20.08 -1.64 -12.40
C GLY A 161 -20.75 -0.53 -11.56
N ASN A 162 -22.09 -0.53 -11.51
CA ASN A 162 -22.85 0.45 -10.73
C ASN A 162 -22.76 0.21 -9.22
N GLU A 163 -22.77 -1.04 -8.78
CA GLU A 163 -22.62 -1.41 -7.37
C GLU A 163 -21.20 -1.16 -6.86
N ILE A 164 -20.19 -1.40 -7.68
CA ILE A 164 -18.79 -1.07 -7.37
C ILE A 164 -18.64 0.45 -7.27
N ALA A 165 -19.19 1.22 -8.23
CA ALA A 165 -19.18 2.67 -8.17
C ALA A 165 -19.91 3.23 -6.93
N ALA A 166 -21.05 2.64 -6.55
CA ALA A 166 -21.78 3.01 -5.34
C ALA A 166 -21.02 2.63 -4.06
N ALA A 167 -20.34 1.49 -4.04
CA ALA A 167 -19.53 1.00 -2.91
C ALA A 167 -18.28 1.84 -2.66
N LEU A 168 -17.62 2.31 -3.73
CA LEU A 168 -16.48 3.22 -3.64
C LEU A 168 -16.91 4.63 -3.22
N GLY A 169 -18.17 4.99 -3.41
CA GLY A 169 -18.73 6.29 -3.06
C GLY A 169 -18.17 7.44 -3.93
N LEU A 170 -18.89 8.55 -4.02
CA LEU A 170 -18.47 9.74 -4.77
C LEU A 170 -17.36 10.56 -4.05
N GLY A 171 -16.40 9.88 -3.43
CA GLY A 171 -15.26 10.49 -2.74
C GLY A 171 -13.99 9.72 -3.05
N VAL A 172 -13.39 10.02 -4.21
CA VAL A 172 -12.17 9.38 -4.75
C VAL A 172 -11.03 9.33 -3.73
N GLU A 173 -10.99 10.31 -2.84
CA GLU A 173 -9.97 10.51 -1.81
C GLU A 173 -10.09 9.52 -0.63
N VAL A 174 -11.31 9.12 -0.24
CA VAL A 174 -11.52 8.38 1.01
C VAL A 174 -10.94 6.97 0.90
N GLY A 175 -11.13 6.27 -0.22
CA GLY A 175 -10.66 4.89 -0.40
C GLY A 175 -9.15 4.76 -0.62
N LEU A 176 -8.52 5.77 -1.23
CA LEU A 176 -7.09 5.80 -1.51
C LEU A 176 -6.26 6.18 -0.28
N LEU A 177 -6.84 6.92 0.67
CA LEU A 177 -6.18 7.35 1.90
C LEU A 177 -6.58 6.53 3.14
N LEU A 178 -7.33 5.43 2.97
CA LEU A 178 -7.61 4.51 4.07
C LEU A 178 -6.32 3.86 4.60
N PRO A 179 -6.22 3.54 5.89
CA PRO A 179 -5.07 2.84 6.44
C PRO A 179 -4.83 1.50 5.72
N TYR A 180 -3.57 1.16 5.47
CA TYR A 180 -3.22 -0.16 4.93
C TYR A 180 -3.36 -1.28 6.00
N SER A 181 -3.43 -2.53 5.55
CA SER A 181 -3.41 -3.68 6.45
C SER A 181 -1.99 -3.91 6.99
N ARG A 182 -1.86 -4.62 8.12
CA ARG A 182 -0.54 -4.97 8.68
C ARG A 182 0.31 -5.79 7.71
N ASP A 183 -0.32 -6.66 6.93
CA ASP A 183 0.37 -7.49 5.94
C ASP A 183 0.90 -6.63 4.77
N HIS A 184 0.11 -5.64 4.32
CA HIS A 184 0.56 -4.69 3.30
C HIS A 184 1.74 -3.85 3.81
N GLU A 185 1.70 -3.40 5.06
CA GLU A 185 2.81 -2.65 5.66
C GLU A 185 4.08 -3.48 5.73
N LEU A 186 3.98 -4.75 6.14
CA LEU A 186 5.13 -5.66 6.22
C LEU A 186 5.70 -6.01 4.83
N GLU A 187 4.84 -6.20 3.83
CA GLU A 187 5.25 -6.42 2.44
C GLU A 187 5.97 -5.19 1.88
N ALA A 188 5.43 -3.99 2.12
CA ALA A 188 6.05 -2.72 1.72
C ALA A 188 7.37 -2.46 2.45
N ASP A 189 7.48 -2.78 3.74
CA ASP A 189 8.74 -2.71 4.51
C ASP A 189 9.79 -3.65 3.90
N ARG A 190 9.42 -4.92 3.63
CA ARG A 190 10.35 -5.89 3.03
C ARG A 190 10.86 -5.42 1.67
N PHE A 191 9.94 -4.97 0.81
CA PHE A 191 10.30 -4.44 -0.50
C PHE A 191 11.23 -3.23 -0.37
N GLY A 192 10.85 -2.26 0.47
CA GLY A 192 11.60 -1.02 0.65
C GLY A 192 13.02 -1.27 1.15
N LEU A 193 13.18 -2.16 2.13
CA LEU A 193 14.49 -2.51 2.69
C LEU A 193 15.39 -3.22 1.66
N GLN A 194 14.83 -4.12 0.85
CA GLN A 194 15.55 -4.77 -0.26
C GLN A 194 15.97 -3.76 -1.32
N ALA A 195 15.07 -2.84 -1.71
CA ALA A 195 15.37 -1.79 -2.67
C ALA A 195 16.45 -0.83 -2.13
N MET A 196 16.41 -0.49 -0.84
CA MET A 196 17.47 0.28 -0.19
C MET A 196 18.82 -0.42 -0.26
N ALA A 197 18.86 -1.71 0.08
CA ALA A 197 20.08 -2.51 0.06
C ALA A 197 20.70 -2.56 -1.34
N GLY A 198 19.89 -2.86 -2.36
CA GLY A 198 20.30 -2.89 -3.76
C GLY A 198 20.80 -1.53 -4.26
N ALA A 199 20.11 -0.45 -3.89
CA ALA A 199 20.46 0.91 -4.29
C ALA A 199 21.68 1.48 -3.53
N GLY A 200 22.26 0.73 -2.57
CA GLY A 200 23.42 1.14 -1.78
C GLY A 200 23.11 2.17 -0.68
N PHE A 201 21.89 2.17 -0.16
CA PHE A 201 21.54 2.83 1.11
C PHE A 201 21.73 1.86 2.28
N ARG A 202 21.64 2.37 3.52
CA ARG A 202 21.69 1.55 4.74
C ARG A 202 20.28 1.19 5.24
N PRO A 203 19.78 -0.04 5.02
CA PRO A 203 18.43 -0.43 5.43
C PRO A 203 18.21 -0.38 6.95
N GLU A 204 19.27 -0.50 7.76
CA GLU A 204 19.19 -0.43 9.22
C GLU A 204 18.74 0.95 9.72
N GLU A 205 18.89 1.99 8.91
CA GLU A 205 18.40 3.34 9.23
C GLU A 205 16.86 3.39 9.28
N ALA A 206 16.15 2.42 8.71
CA ALA A 206 14.70 2.29 8.86
C ALA A 206 14.29 2.08 10.33
N VAL A 207 15.05 1.31 11.12
CA VAL A 207 14.79 1.14 12.56
C VAL A 207 14.92 2.47 13.29
N THR A 208 15.98 3.23 12.96
CA THR A 208 16.20 4.56 13.57
C THR A 208 15.10 5.53 13.17
N LEU A 209 14.70 5.56 11.90
CA LEU A 209 13.57 6.35 11.43
C LEU A 209 12.29 6.02 12.22
N TRP A 210 11.98 4.74 12.40
CA TRP A 210 10.79 4.30 13.13
C TRP A 210 10.78 4.77 14.58
N GLN A 211 11.89 4.61 15.29
CA GLN A 211 12.04 5.11 16.66
C GLN A 211 11.83 6.63 16.73
N ARG A 212 12.29 7.37 15.71
CA ARG A 212 12.13 8.82 15.63
C ARG A 212 10.68 9.23 15.34
N MET A 213 9.98 8.51 14.46
CA MET A 213 8.55 8.72 14.21
C MET A 213 7.72 8.42 15.47
N GLN A 214 8.06 7.38 16.23
CA GLN A 214 7.44 7.10 17.53
C GLN A 214 7.71 8.22 18.55
N ALA A 215 8.95 8.73 18.62
CA ALA A 215 9.29 9.84 19.51
C ALA A 215 8.59 11.17 19.12
N ALA A 216 8.23 11.34 17.85
CA ALA A 216 7.45 12.47 17.35
C ALA A 216 5.95 12.38 17.71
N GLN A 217 5.50 11.29 18.35
CA GLN A 217 4.13 11.16 18.87
C GLN A 217 3.89 12.11 20.06
N GLY A 218 3.46 13.35 19.76
CA GLY A 218 2.74 14.16 20.73
C GLY A 218 1.31 13.63 20.98
N ASN A 219 0.42 14.46 21.52
CA ASN A 219 -0.98 14.09 21.88
C ASN A 219 -1.89 13.61 20.72
N ARG A 220 -1.42 13.61 19.46
CA ARG A 220 -2.21 13.16 18.29
C ARG A 220 -1.49 12.13 17.39
N GLY A 221 -0.24 11.77 17.69
CA GLY A 221 0.60 10.95 16.81
C GLY A 221 0.88 11.61 15.45
N PRO A 222 1.94 11.20 14.71
CA PRO A 222 2.11 11.58 13.31
C PRO A 222 0.96 11.04 12.44
N GLU A 223 0.48 11.84 11.49
CA GLU A 223 -0.51 11.39 10.49
C GLU A 223 0.00 10.18 9.68
N PHE A 224 1.32 10.06 9.52
CA PHE A 224 1.96 8.85 8.96
C PHE A 224 1.51 7.58 9.68
N LEU A 225 1.49 7.55 11.02
CA LEU A 225 1.09 6.35 11.78
C LEU A 225 -0.40 6.03 11.68
N ALA A 226 -1.22 7.02 11.32
CA ALA A 226 -2.65 6.81 11.12
C ALA A 226 -2.92 6.11 9.78
N THR A 227 -2.12 6.41 8.75
CA THR A 227 -2.25 5.86 7.39
C THR A 227 -1.41 4.59 7.19
N HIS A 228 -0.31 4.46 7.93
CA HIS A 228 0.60 3.33 7.99
C HIS A 228 0.59 2.70 9.39
N PRO A 229 -0.51 2.01 9.77
CA PRO A 229 -0.70 1.53 11.12
C PRO A 229 0.35 0.48 11.49
N THR A 230 1.06 0.73 12.58
CA THR A 230 2.11 -0.17 13.07
C THR A 230 1.61 -1.07 14.19
N PRO A 231 1.85 -2.40 14.15
CA PRO A 231 1.86 -3.18 15.37
C PRO A 231 3.05 -2.75 16.26
N ASP A 232 2.94 -2.96 17.57
CA ASP A 232 4.04 -2.70 18.52
C ASP A 232 5.33 -3.44 18.12
N SER A 233 5.19 -4.55 17.40
CA SER A 233 6.27 -5.39 16.88
C SER A 233 6.82 -4.99 15.49
N ARG A 234 6.50 -3.80 14.95
CA ARG A 234 7.00 -3.41 13.60
C ARG A 234 8.53 -3.29 13.55
N ILE A 235 9.16 -2.76 14.62
CA ILE A 235 10.62 -2.69 14.72
C ILE A 235 11.22 -4.09 14.69
N GLU A 236 10.69 -5.02 15.48
CA GLU A 236 11.14 -6.42 15.53
C GLU A 236 11.02 -7.08 14.15
N GLN A 237 9.91 -6.87 13.44
CA GLN A 237 9.71 -7.39 12.08
C GLN A 237 10.70 -6.81 11.07
N ILE A 238 11.01 -5.51 11.16
CA ILE A 238 12.05 -4.88 10.34
C ILE A 238 13.41 -5.51 10.65
N GLU A 239 13.75 -5.68 11.93
CA GLU A 239 14.99 -6.34 12.35
C GLU A 239 15.09 -7.80 11.84
N GLU A 240 13.99 -8.53 11.81
CA GLU A 240 13.92 -9.87 11.19
C GLU A 240 14.14 -9.83 9.68
N ILE A 241 13.55 -8.85 8.96
CA ILE A 241 13.78 -8.67 7.53
C ILE A 241 15.27 -8.39 7.26
N LEU A 242 15.89 -7.50 8.05
CA LEU A 242 17.29 -7.11 7.90
C LEU A 242 18.26 -8.29 8.01
N GLN A 243 17.89 -9.37 8.71
CA GLN A 243 18.71 -10.58 8.80
C GLN A 243 18.67 -11.44 7.53
N THR A 244 17.80 -11.13 6.57
CA THR A 244 17.51 -11.94 5.39
C THR A 244 17.85 -11.27 4.06
N ILE A 245 18.35 -10.04 4.08
CA ILE A 245 18.64 -9.23 2.88
C ILE A 245 20.12 -8.89 2.74
#